data_AF-A0A662HH81-F1
#
_entry.id   AF-A0A662HH81-F1
#
_cell.length_a   1.000
_cell.length_b   1.000
_cell.length_c   1.000
_cell.angle_alpha   90.00
_cell.angle_beta   90.00
_cell.angle_gamma   90.00
#
_symmetry.space_group_name_H-M   'P 1'
#
loop_
_entity.id
_entity.type
_entity.pdbx_description
1 polymer ?
#
loop_
_entity_poly.entity_id
_entity_poly.type
_entity_poly.pdbx_seq_one_letter_code
_entity_poly.pdbx_strand_id
1 'polypeptide(L)'
;MKLSTKVAIVQRRLRRERNLLFELKELAKAAGYDVVLELEQVRKPDSRYQIGYGKAKELAELVKEKGIEKVIFFNELKPVQIHNLSKLLGVDVIDRITLILEIFARRAGSKEAKLQIELAMLKKQLSYLKEQLHLAKLGELPGYLGGGEYIIDSYREHVARRITKIKRELEKIRARKNIYWRRRSLAEVPTIVLT
;
A
#
# COMPACT_ATOMS: atom_id res chain seq x y z
N MET A 1 21.25 15.70 -7.57
CA MET A 1 20.26 14.89 -8.32
C MET A 1 19.73 13.83 -7.37
N LYS A 2 18.47 13.87 -6.91
CA LYS A 2 17.94 12.78 -6.08
C LYS A 2 17.87 11.53 -6.96
N LEU A 3 18.65 10.51 -6.65
CA LEU A 3 18.58 9.22 -7.33
C LEU A 3 17.15 8.70 -7.20
N SER A 4 16.48 8.49 -8.34
CA SER A 4 15.15 7.90 -8.37
C SER A 4 15.29 6.42 -8.04
N THR A 5 14.57 5.94 -7.02
CA THR A 5 14.62 4.53 -6.59
C THR A 5 14.21 3.63 -7.76
N LYS A 6 15.04 2.65 -8.09
CA LYS A 6 14.78 1.71 -9.19
C LYS A 6 13.75 0.68 -8.77
N VAL A 7 12.70 0.51 -9.57
CA VAL A 7 11.60 -0.40 -9.26
C VAL A 7 11.29 -1.39 -10.39
N ALA A 8 10.85 -2.58 -9.99
CA ALA A 8 10.14 -3.50 -10.88
C ALA A 8 8.63 -3.31 -10.70
N ILE A 9 7.88 -3.32 -11.80
CA ILE A 9 6.42 -3.41 -11.75
C ILE A 9 5.96 -4.81 -12.20
N VAL A 10 4.99 -5.37 -11.48
CA VAL A 10 4.51 -6.73 -11.70
C VAL A 10 3.00 -6.76 -11.80
N GLN A 11 2.47 -7.47 -12.80
CA GLN A 11 1.05 -7.76 -12.89
C GLN A 11 0.82 -9.25 -13.13
N ARG A 12 0.09 -9.88 -12.20
CA ARG A 12 -0.59 -11.14 -12.47
C ARG A 12 -1.98 -10.84 -13.01
N ARG A 13 -2.39 -11.50 -14.09
CA ARG A 13 -3.74 -11.38 -14.66
C ARG A 13 -4.34 -12.71 -15.10
N LEU A 14 -5.66 -12.79 -15.19
CA LEU A 14 -6.36 -13.90 -15.83
C LEU A 14 -6.36 -13.67 -17.35
N ARG A 15 -6.58 -14.73 -18.13
CA ARG A 15 -6.49 -14.65 -19.60
C ARG A 15 -7.42 -13.60 -20.22
N ARG A 16 -8.57 -13.34 -19.58
CA ARG A 16 -9.57 -12.34 -20.01
C ARG A 16 -9.36 -10.94 -19.43
N GLU A 17 -8.46 -10.78 -18.47
CA GLU A 17 -8.16 -9.48 -17.86
C GLU A 17 -7.21 -8.69 -18.77
N ARG A 18 -7.35 -7.36 -18.77
CA ARG A 18 -6.46 -6.45 -19.50
C ARG A 18 -5.08 -6.38 -18.84
N ASN A 19 -4.05 -6.15 -19.66
CA ASN A 19 -2.76 -5.72 -19.14
C ASN A 19 -2.86 -4.24 -18.73
N LEU A 20 -2.47 -3.94 -17.50
CA LEU A 20 -2.53 -2.64 -16.84
C LEU A 20 -1.14 -2.21 -16.33
N LEU A 21 -0.06 -2.80 -16.87
CA LEU A 21 1.32 -2.43 -16.53
C LEU A 21 1.62 -1.00 -16.98
N PHE A 22 1.06 -0.55 -18.10
CA PHE A 22 1.19 0.84 -18.53
C PHE A 22 0.61 1.81 -17.49
N GLU A 23 -0.60 1.54 -16.99
CA GLU A 23 -1.21 2.36 -15.92
C GLU A 23 -0.38 2.31 -14.63
N LEU A 24 0.11 1.13 -14.27
CA LEU A 24 0.96 0.97 -13.09
C LEU A 24 2.28 1.75 -13.22
N LYS A 25 2.86 1.78 -14.42
CA LYS A 25 4.08 2.54 -14.72
C LYS A 25 3.86 4.02 -14.50
N GLU A 26 2.74 4.57 -14.99
CA GLU A 26 2.41 5.98 -14.80
C GLU A 26 2.14 6.32 -13.33
N LEU A 27 1.51 5.42 -12.57
CA LEU A 27 1.37 5.56 -11.12
C LEU A 27 2.74 5.54 -10.41
N ALA A 28 3.63 4.62 -10.77
CA ALA A 28 4.97 4.53 -10.20
C ALA A 28 5.79 5.79 -10.48
N LYS A 29 5.74 6.32 -11.71
CA LYS A 29 6.37 7.60 -12.06
C LYS A 29 5.76 8.77 -11.28
N ALA A 30 4.45 8.80 -11.10
CA ALA A 30 3.78 9.82 -10.27
C ALA A 30 4.21 9.74 -8.79
N ALA A 31 4.59 8.55 -8.33
CA ALA A 31 5.25 8.31 -7.06
C ALA A 31 6.78 8.52 -7.11
N GLY A 32 7.32 9.13 -8.18
CA GLY A 32 8.74 9.42 -8.36
C GLY A 32 9.66 8.21 -8.30
N TYR A 33 9.19 7.05 -8.79
CA TYR A 33 9.99 5.85 -8.98
C TYR A 33 10.50 5.76 -10.43
N ASP A 34 11.66 5.12 -10.60
CA ASP A 34 12.22 4.78 -11.92
C ASP A 34 11.92 3.32 -12.26
N VAL A 35 11.05 3.09 -13.24
CA VAL A 35 10.60 1.74 -13.61
C VAL A 35 11.59 1.12 -14.61
N VAL A 36 12.40 0.18 -14.13
CA VAL A 36 13.48 -0.46 -14.90
C VAL A 36 13.16 -1.89 -15.35
N LEU A 37 12.05 -2.45 -14.86
CA LEU A 37 11.58 -3.79 -15.22
C LEU A 37 10.05 -3.83 -15.17
N GLU A 38 9.45 -4.44 -16.19
CA GLU A 38 8.02 -4.74 -16.25
C GLU A 38 7.85 -6.24 -16.41
N LEU A 39 7.02 -6.86 -15.56
CA LEU A 39 6.82 -8.31 -15.56
C LEU A 39 5.33 -8.65 -15.51
N GLU A 40 4.92 -9.52 -16.43
CA GLU A 40 3.56 -10.03 -16.50
C GLU A 40 3.52 -11.54 -16.26
N GLN A 41 2.44 -12.03 -15.64
CA GLN A 41 2.10 -13.46 -15.69
C GLN A 41 0.60 -13.71 -15.81
N VAL A 42 0.20 -14.50 -16.80
CA VAL A 42 -1.19 -14.94 -16.97
C VAL A 42 -1.44 -16.23 -16.19
N ARG A 43 -2.09 -16.14 -15.02
CA ARG A 43 -2.44 -17.31 -14.18
C ARG A 43 -3.46 -16.97 -13.09
N LYS A 44 -4.03 -18.01 -12.46
CA LYS A 44 -4.71 -17.88 -11.16
C LYS A 44 -3.71 -17.46 -10.06
N PRO A 45 -4.13 -16.67 -9.06
CA PRO A 45 -3.25 -16.20 -8.01
C PRO A 45 -2.63 -17.35 -7.23
N ASP A 46 -1.34 -17.26 -6.99
CA ASP A 46 -0.62 -18.17 -6.09
C ASP A 46 -0.82 -17.72 -4.63
N SER A 47 -1.16 -18.65 -3.73
CA SER A 47 -1.40 -18.31 -2.33
C SER A 47 -0.18 -17.73 -1.63
N ARG A 48 1.04 -18.11 -2.06
CA ARG A 48 2.30 -17.73 -1.41
C ARG A 48 2.97 -16.53 -2.04
N TYR A 49 2.85 -16.34 -3.35
CA TYR A 49 3.62 -15.30 -4.08
C TYR A 49 2.80 -14.42 -5.02
N GLN A 50 1.48 -14.64 -5.13
CA GLN A 50 0.58 -14.03 -6.13
C GLN A 50 0.88 -14.41 -7.59
N ILE A 51 2.16 -14.46 -7.97
CA ILE A 51 2.72 -15.08 -9.18
C ILE A 51 3.23 -16.49 -8.86
N GLY A 52 3.57 -17.27 -9.89
CA GLY A 52 4.15 -18.59 -9.69
C GLY A 52 5.55 -18.57 -9.11
N TYR A 53 5.91 -19.58 -8.33
CA TYR A 53 7.23 -19.68 -7.71
C TYR A 53 8.40 -19.56 -8.70
N GLY A 54 8.33 -20.22 -9.87
CA GLY A 54 9.36 -20.08 -10.90
C GLY A 54 9.50 -18.64 -11.40
N LYS A 55 8.39 -17.94 -11.58
CA LYS A 55 8.37 -16.53 -11.98
C LYS A 55 8.87 -15.60 -10.87
N ALA A 56 8.59 -15.94 -9.62
CA ALA A 56 9.10 -15.22 -8.45
C ALA A 56 10.62 -15.39 -8.31
N LYS A 57 11.17 -16.57 -8.63
CA LYS A 57 12.62 -16.81 -8.72
C LYS A 57 13.28 -16.01 -9.85
N GLU A 58 12.70 -16.05 -11.05
CA GLU A 58 13.15 -15.23 -12.18
C GLU A 58 13.18 -13.74 -11.80
N LEU A 59 12.13 -13.26 -11.12
CA LEU A 59 12.08 -11.89 -10.62
C LEU A 59 13.18 -11.61 -9.58
N ALA A 60 13.51 -12.56 -8.69
CA ALA A 60 14.59 -12.41 -7.71
C ALA A 60 15.97 -12.25 -8.36
N GLU A 61 16.22 -13.00 -9.43
CA GLU A 61 17.46 -12.90 -10.22
C GLU A 61 17.55 -11.53 -10.90
N LEU A 62 16.48 -11.11 -11.58
CA LEU A 62 16.39 -9.81 -12.24
C LEU A 62 16.50 -8.62 -11.26
N VAL A 63 15.96 -8.77 -10.05
CA VAL A 63 16.09 -7.75 -8.98
C VAL A 63 17.55 -7.53 -8.62
N LYS A 64 18.33 -8.61 -8.46
CA LYS A 64 19.76 -8.53 -8.16
C LYS A 64 20.55 -7.98 -9.34
N GLU A 65 20.31 -8.51 -10.53
CA GLU A 65 21.03 -8.13 -11.75
C GLU A 65 20.86 -6.63 -12.08
N LYS A 66 19.63 -6.11 -11.96
CA LYS A 66 19.32 -4.72 -12.33
C LYS A 66 19.44 -3.73 -11.18
N GLY A 67 19.80 -4.18 -9.98
CA GLY A 67 19.89 -3.35 -8.77
C GLY A 67 18.55 -2.69 -8.43
N ILE A 68 17.48 -3.48 -8.45
CA ILE A 68 16.12 -3.01 -8.13
C ILE A 68 16.01 -2.91 -6.61
N GLU A 69 15.44 -1.82 -6.09
CA GLU A 69 15.34 -1.55 -4.66
C GLU A 69 13.93 -1.82 -4.10
N LYS A 70 12.93 -1.86 -4.97
CA LYS A 70 11.52 -2.10 -4.60
C LYS A 70 10.77 -2.79 -5.74
N VAL A 71 9.84 -3.68 -5.39
CA VAL A 71 8.93 -4.32 -6.35
C VAL A 71 7.49 -3.88 -6.07
N ILE A 72 6.78 -3.48 -7.12
CA ILE A 72 5.42 -2.95 -7.06
C ILE A 72 4.48 -3.89 -7.81
N PHE A 73 3.54 -4.49 -7.09
CA PHE A 73 2.48 -5.32 -7.68
C PHE A 73 1.24 -4.50 -8.00
N PHE A 74 0.69 -4.69 -9.21
CA PHE A 74 -0.62 -4.17 -9.56
C PHE A 74 -1.75 -4.81 -8.72
N ASN A 75 -1.60 -6.10 -8.44
CA ASN A 75 -2.57 -6.85 -7.65
C ASN A 75 -2.44 -6.49 -6.17
N GLU A 76 -3.57 -6.51 -5.46
CA GLU A 76 -3.54 -6.48 -4.00
C GLU A 76 -2.86 -7.74 -3.47
N LEU A 77 -2.01 -7.56 -2.46
CA LEU A 77 -1.22 -8.64 -1.89
C LEU A 77 -1.69 -8.92 -0.46
N LYS A 78 -1.76 -10.22 -0.13
CA LYS A 78 -1.95 -10.68 1.24
C LYS A 78 -0.65 -10.48 2.04
N PRO A 79 -0.72 -10.34 3.37
CA PRO A 79 0.46 -10.22 4.24
C PRO A 79 1.48 -11.34 4.05
N VAL A 80 1.01 -12.59 3.92
CA VAL A 80 1.87 -13.75 3.65
C VAL A 80 2.59 -13.63 2.29
N GLN A 81 1.92 -13.08 1.28
CA GLN A 81 2.51 -12.89 -0.05
C GLN A 81 3.58 -11.81 -0.01
N ILE A 82 3.31 -10.68 0.66
CA ILE A 82 4.30 -9.62 0.86
C ILE A 82 5.52 -10.17 1.60
N HIS A 83 5.32 -10.87 2.72
CA HIS A 83 6.41 -11.44 3.50
C HIS A 83 7.27 -12.42 2.66
N ASN A 84 6.63 -13.37 1.97
CA ASN A 84 7.34 -14.36 1.17
C ASN A 84 8.07 -13.73 -0.01
N LEU A 85 7.44 -12.78 -0.71
CA LEU A 85 8.06 -12.05 -1.82
C LEU A 85 9.24 -11.21 -1.32
N SER A 86 9.08 -10.40 -0.27
CA SER A 86 10.18 -9.59 0.28
C SER A 86 11.34 -10.46 0.73
N LYS A 87 11.07 -11.61 1.38
CA LYS A 87 12.10 -12.58 1.78
C LYS A 87 12.82 -13.18 0.57
N LEU A 88 12.09 -13.55 -0.47
CA LEU A 88 12.64 -14.16 -1.68
C LEU A 88 13.45 -13.17 -2.53
N LEU A 89 12.92 -11.95 -2.70
CA LEU A 89 13.49 -10.92 -3.56
C LEU A 89 14.60 -10.12 -2.85
N GLY A 90 14.61 -10.09 -1.51
CA GLY A 90 15.58 -9.33 -0.72
C GLY A 90 15.34 -7.81 -0.71
N VAL A 91 14.16 -7.37 -1.16
CA VAL A 91 13.80 -5.95 -1.33
C VAL A 91 12.37 -5.70 -0.85
N ASP A 92 12.01 -4.41 -0.68
CA ASP A 92 10.66 -4.03 -0.28
C ASP A 92 9.64 -4.39 -1.37
N VAL A 93 8.48 -4.90 -0.96
CA VAL A 93 7.40 -5.30 -1.87
C VAL A 93 6.12 -4.61 -1.46
N ILE A 94 5.57 -3.83 -2.39
CA ILE A 94 4.33 -3.09 -2.17
C ILE A 94 3.27 -3.50 -3.19
N ASP A 95 2.01 -3.36 -2.82
CA ASP A 95 0.88 -3.50 -3.74
C ASP A 95 0.42 -2.14 -4.28
N ARG A 96 -0.58 -2.18 -5.17
CA ARG A 96 -1.20 -1.00 -5.77
C ARG A 96 -1.83 -0.06 -4.73
N ILE A 97 -2.40 -0.59 -3.65
CA ILE A 97 -3.01 0.25 -2.61
C ILE A 97 -1.92 1.06 -1.90
N THR A 98 -0.80 0.43 -1.54
CA THR A 98 0.32 1.14 -0.91
C THR A 98 0.89 2.20 -1.85
N LEU A 99 1.08 1.87 -3.13
CA LEU A 99 1.54 2.85 -4.12
C LEU A 99 0.61 4.08 -4.19
N ILE A 100 -0.70 3.86 -4.26
CA ILE A 100 -1.68 4.94 -4.28
C ILE A 100 -1.58 5.82 -3.03
N LEU A 101 -1.44 5.21 -1.84
CA LEU A 101 -1.25 5.95 -0.60
C LEU A 101 0.06 6.76 -0.60
N GLU A 102 1.15 6.23 -1.16
CA GLU A 102 2.41 6.97 -1.31
C GLU A 102 2.27 8.17 -2.26
N ILE A 103 1.55 8.02 -3.38
CA ILE A 103 1.24 9.13 -4.30
C ILE A 103 0.45 10.21 -3.57
N PHE A 104 -0.61 9.81 -2.83
CA PHE A 104 -1.40 10.77 -2.08
C PHE A 104 -0.59 11.45 -0.98
N ALA A 105 0.27 10.72 -0.26
CA ALA A 105 1.14 11.30 0.76
C ALA A 105 2.04 12.40 0.18
N ARG A 106 2.57 12.20 -1.03
CA ARG A 106 3.39 13.19 -1.74
C ARG A 106 2.59 14.41 -2.20
N ARG A 107 1.33 14.22 -2.59
CA ARG A 107 0.46 15.29 -3.12
C ARG A 107 -0.36 16.03 -2.05
N ALA A 108 -0.43 15.51 -0.83
CA ALA A 108 -1.28 16.04 0.21
C ALA A 108 -0.84 17.43 0.69
N GLY A 109 -1.49 18.47 0.16
CA GLY A 109 -1.25 19.86 0.59
C GLY A 109 -1.99 20.23 1.88
N SER A 110 -3.21 19.73 2.07
CA SER A 110 -4.05 20.12 3.21
C SER A 110 -3.82 19.22 4.44
N LYS A 111 -4.03 19.79 5.64
CA LYS A 111 -3.98 19.02 6.90
C LYS A 111 -4.99 17.87 6.89
N GLU A 112 -6.18 18.10 6.36
CA GLU A 112 -7.22 17.07 6.25
C GLU A 112 -6.77 15.89 5.37
N ALA A 113 -6.20 16.18 4.20
CA ALA A 113 -5.70 15.14 3.30
C ALA A 113 -4.60 14.31 3.97
N LYS A 114 -3.62 14.97 4.62
CA LYS A 114 -2.54 14.30 5.36
C LYS A 114 -3.10 13.37 6.45
N LEU A 115 -4.08 13.83 7.23
CA LEU A 115 -4.74 13.03 8.26
C LEU A 115 -5.51 11.83 7.68
N GLN A 116 -6.21 11.99 6.55
CA GLN A 116 -6.93 10.90 5.91
C GLN A 116 -5.97 9.82 5.37
N ILE A 117 -4.85 10.23 4.77
CA ILE A 117 -3.83 9.31 4.24
C ILE A 117 -3.16 8.56 5.38
N GLU A 118 -2.77 9.26 6.45
CA GLU A 118 -2.22 8.63 7.65
C GLU A 118 -3.21 7.61 8.25
N LEU A 119 -4.48 7.98 8.36
CA LEU A 119 -5.53 7.08 8.82
C LEU A 119 -5.65 5.82 7.95
N ALA A 120 -5.56 5.98 6.63
CA ALA A 120 -5.62 4.85 5.69
C ALA A 120 -4.39 3.94 5.83
N MET A 121 -3.19 4.50 5.95
CA MET A 121 -1.96 3.73 6.18
C MET A 121 -2.02 2.95 7.50
N LEU A 122 -2.44 3.58 8.60
CA LEU A 122 -2.55 2.93 9.91
C LEU A 122 -3.60 1.80 9.90
N LYS A 123 -4.75 2.00 9.25
CA LYS A 123 -5.76 0.94 9.08
C LYS A 123 -5.21 -0.26 8.32
N LYS A 124 -4.47 0.00 7.23
CA LYS A 124 -3.83 -1.06 6.44
C LYS A 124 -2.81 -1.83 7.27
N GLN A 125 -1.96 -1.14 8.01
CA GLN A 125 -0.98 -1.75 8.91
C GLN A 125 -1.64 -2.65 9.97
N LEU A 126 -2.74 -2.19 10.60
CA LEU A 126 -3.47 -3.03 11.57
C LEU A 126 -4.06 -4.28 10.93
N SER A 127 -4.61 -4.16 9.71
CA SER A 127 -5.14 -5.30 8.97
C SER A 127 -4.05 -6.33 8.70
N TYR A 128 -2.85 -5.87 8.32
CA TYR A 128 -1.70 -6.74 8.07
C TYR A 128 -1.17 -7.40 9.33
N LEU A 129 -1.03 -6.64 10.41
CA LEU A 129 -0.56 -7.16 11.69
C LEU A 129 -1.49 -8.24 12.24
N LYS A 130 -2.81 -8.04 12.15
CA LYS A 130 -3.81 -9.02 12.59
C LYS A 130 -3.68 -10.35 11.83
N GLU A 131 -3.52 -10.27 10.51
CA GLU A 131 -3.38 -11.45 9.68
C GLU A 131 -2.06 -12.18 9.95
N GLN A 132 -0.95 -11.45 10.12
CA GLN A 132 0.33 -12.06 10.46
C GLN A 132 0.29 -12.79 11.81
N LEU A 133 -0.36 -12.20 12.82
CA LEU A 133 -0.60 -12.86 14.11
C LEU A 133 -1.43 -14.14 13.95
N HIS A 134 -2.48 -14.08 13.15
CA HIS A 134 -3.32 -15.26 12.89
C HIS A 134 -2.51 -16.38 12.24
N LEU A 135 -1.77 -16.07 11.18
CA LEU A 135 -0.91 -17.03 10.48
C LEU A 135 0.21 -17.59 11.39
N ALA A 136 0.77 -16.76 12.27
CA ALA A 136 1.77 -17.20 13.23
C ALA A 136 1.19 -18.19 14.26
N LYS A 137 -0.05 -17.94 14.74
CA LYS A 137 -0.77 -18.87 15.62
C LYS A 137 -1.11 -20.20 14.95
N LEU A 138 -1.37 -20.19 13.65
CA LEU A 138 -1.57 -21.40 12.84
C LEU A 138 -0.27 -22.15 12.51
N GLY A 139 0.89 -21.61 12.91
CA GLY A 139 2.21 -22.19 12.59
C GLY A 139 2.66 -21.94 11.14
N GLU A 140 1.92 -21.14 10.36
CA GLU A 140 2.22 -20.84 8.96
C GLU A 140 3.29 -19.74 8.79
N LEU A 141 3.59 -19.01 9.87
CA LEU A 141 4.71 -18.06 9.98
C LEU A 141 5.61 -18.43 11.18
N PRO A 142 6.39 -19.53 11.08
CA PRO A 142 7.27 -19.95 12.17
C PRO A 142 8.31 -18.86 12.49
N GLY A 143 8.45 -18.54 13.77
CA GLY A 143 9.38 -17.51 14.28
C GLY A 143 8.81 -16.09 14.40
N TYR A 144 7.61 -15.81 13.88
CA TYR A 144 7.01 -14.46 13.96
C TYR A 144 6.60 -14.04 15.38
N LEU A 145 6.36 -15.02 16.27
CA LEU A 145 6.03 -14.79 17.69
C LEU A 145 7.27 -14.75 18.61
N GLY A 146 8.48 -14.94 18.08
CA GLY A 146 9.71 -15.05 18.89
C GLY A 146 10.13 -13.78 19.65
N GLY A 147 9.51 -12.63 19.35
CA GLY A 147 9.81 -11.33 19.95
C GLY A 147 8.87 -10.88 21.10
N GLY A 148 7.89 -11.70 21.49
CA GLY A 148 6.99 -11.42 22.61
C GLY A 148 5.64 -10.79 22.21
N GLU A 149 4.54 -11.47 22.51
CA GLU A 149 3.16 -11.02 22.26
C GLU A 149 2.89 -9.60 22.80
N TYR A 150 3.54 -9.25 23.90
CA TYR A 150 3.42 -7.95 24.56
C TYR A 150 3.84 -6.75 23.68
N ILE A 151 4.86 -6.92 22.83
CA ILE A 151 5.31 -5.86 21.90
C ILE A 151 4.24 -5.59 20.85
N ILE A 152 3.60 -6.66 20.37
CA ILE A 152 2.58 -6.58 19.32
C ILE A 152 1.32 -5.92 19.86
N ASP A 153 0.91 -6.28 21.08
CA ASP A 153 -0.26 -5.68 21.74
C ASP A 153 -0.04 -4.20 22.06
N SER A 154 1.13 -3.84 22.59
CA SER A 154 1.51 -2.45 22.86
C SER A 154 1.49 -1.60 21.58
N TYR A 155 2.07 -2.12 20.49
CA TYR A 155 2.04 -1.45 19.19
C TYR A 155 0.62 -1.28 18.66
N ARG A 156 -0.21 -2.34 18.75
CA ARG A 156 -1.61 -2.29 18.34
C ARG A 156 -2.40 -1.23 19.11
N GLU A 157 -2.19 -1.14 20.42
CA GLU A 157 -2.83 -0.13 21.27
C GLU A 157 -2.38 1.29 20.90
N HIS A 158 -1.08 1.49 20.67
CA HIS A 158 -0.53 2.77 20.21
C HIS A 158 -1.17 3.22 18.88
N VAL A 159 -1.26 2.32 17.89
CA VAL A 159 -1.89 2.61 16.60
C VAL A 159 -3.39 2.91 16.78
N ALA A 160 -4.11 2.17 17.63
CA ALA A 160 -5.52 2.41 17.90
C ALA A 160 -5.77 3.79 18.54
N ARG A 161 -4.91 4.21 19.49
CA ARG A 161 -4.94 5.55 20.08
C ARG A 161 -4.70 6.63 19.04
N ARG A 162 -3.71 6.45 18.15
CA ARG A 162 -3.42 7.38 17.05
C ARG A 162 -4.61 7.52 16.09
N ILE A 163 -5.21 6.40 15.66
CA ILE A 163 -6.42 6.39 14.82
C ILE A 163 -7.54 7.19 15.48
N THR A 164 -7.75 7.00 16.78
CA THR A 164 -8.80 7.70 17.54
C THR A 164 -8.55 9.21 17.55
N LYS A 165 -7.31 9.63 17.78
CA LYS A 165 -6.91 11.04 17.72
C LYS A 165 -7.15 11.65 16.33
N ILE A 166 -6.70 10.97 15.28
CA ILE A 166 -6.89 11.42 13.89
C ILE A 166 -8.37 11.59 13.56
N LYS A 167 -9.21 10.60 13.91
CA LYS A 167 -10.67 10.68 13.70
C LYS A 167 -11.27 11.91 14.39
N ARG A 168 -10.90 12.18 15.64
CA ARG A 168 -11.36 13.38 16.37
C ARG A 168 -10.93 14.68 15.70
N GLU A 169 -9.71 14.74 15.16
CA GLU A 169 -9.24 15.92 14.42
C GLU A 169 -9.99 16.11 13.10
N LEU A 170 -10.28 15.02 12.38
CA LEU A 170 -11.07 15.05 11.15
C LEU A 170 -12.50 15.52 11.40
N GLU A 171 -13.13 15.09 12.50
CA GLU A 171 -14.47 15.56 12.87
C GLU A 171 -14.48 17.07 13.16
N LYS A 172 -13.47 17.61 13.84
CA LYS A 172 -13.32 19.06 14.05
C LYS A 172 -13.20 19.82 12.72
N ILE A 173 -12.45 19.27 11.75
CA ILE A 173 -12.32 19.87 10.42
C ILE A 173 -13.65 19.84 9.67
N ARG A 174 -14.38 18.71 9.71
CA ARG A 174 -15.71 18.56 9.11
C ARG A 174 -16.71 19.55 9.67
N ALA A 175 -16.76 19.71 11.00
CA ALA A 175 -17.65 20.67 11.65
C ALA A 175 -17.40 22.11 11.17
N ARG A 176 -16.13 22.53 11.04
CA ARG A 176 -15.77 23.85 10.50
C ARG A 176 -16.20 24.02 9.04
N LYS A 177 -15.99 22.98 8.21
CA LYS A 177 -16.45 22.99 6.81
C LYS A 177 -17.98 23.11 6.72
N ASN A 178 -18.74 22.40 7.54
CA ASN A 178 -20.20 22.48 7.52
C ASN A 178 -20.72 23.89 7.81
N ILE A 179 -20.10 24.61 8.76
CA ILE A 179 -20.44 26.02 9.03
C ILE A 179 -20.18 26.88 7.79
N TYR A 180 -19.04 26.68 7.13
CA TYR A 180 -18.69 27.39 5.90
C TYR A 180 -19.67 27.10 4.75
N TRP A 181 -20.03 25.84 4.53
CA TRP A 181 -21.02 25.44 3.51
C TRP A 181 -22.41 26.02 3.81
N ARG A 182 -22.85 26.00 5.07
CA ARG A 182 -24.13 26.61 5.47
C ARG A 182 -24.17 28.10 5.14
N ARG A 183 -23.09 28.84 5.41
CA ARG A 183 -22.99 30.26 5.05
C ARG A 183 -23.04 30.49 3.53
N ARG A 184 -22.35 29.66 2.74
CA ARG A 184 -22.41 29.74 1.26
C ARG A 184 -23.79 29.46 0.71
N SER A 185 -24.48 28.47 1.30
CA SER A 185 -25.85 28.12 0.93
C SER A 185 -26.83 29.25 1.25
N LEU A 186 -26.70 29.90 2.41
CA LEU A 186 -27.50 31.08 2.77
C LEU A 186 -27.22 32.30 1.88
N ALA A 187 -26.00 32.41 1.35
CA ALA A 187 -25.60 33.47 0.44
C ALA A 187 -25.82 33.13 -1.05
N GLU A 188 -26.58 32.06 -1.33
CA GLU A 188 -26.94 31.61 -2.69
C GLU A 188 -25.74 31.38 -3.64
N VAL A 189 -24.57 31.05 -3.08
CA VAL A 189 -23.38 30.83 -3.90
C VAL A 189 -23.45 29.43 -4.54
N PRO A 190 -23.40 29.31 -5.89
CA PRO A 190 -23.49 28.02 -6.55
C PRO A 190 -22.31 27.12 -6.20
N THR A 191 -22.57 25.81 -6.11
CA THR A 191 -21.57 24.77 -5.88
C THR A 191 -21.61 23.79 -7.04
N ILE A 192 -20.48 23.66 -7.74
CA ILE A 192 -20.33 22.74 -8.87
C ILE A 192 -19.31 21.67 -8.45
N VAL A 193 -19.68 20.41 -8.62
CA VAL A 193 -18.80 19.27 -8.40
C VAL A 193 -18.57 18.60 -9.75
N LEU A 194 -17.30 18.45 -10.13
CA LEU A 194 -16.93 17.63 -11.28
C LEU A 194 -16.94 16.18 -10.82
N THR A 195 -17.84 15.39 -11.41
CA THR A 195 -17.94 13.95 -11.17
C THR A 195 -17.12 13.19 -12.20
#